data_AF-A0A7C6UTK1-F1
#
_entry.id   AF-A0A7C6UTK1-F1
#
_cell.length_a   1.000
_cell.length_b   1.000
_cell.length_c   1.000
_cell.angle_alpha   90.00
_cell.angle_beta   90.00
_cell.angle_gamma   90.00
#
_symmetry.space_group_name_H-M   'P 1'
#
loop_
_entity.id
_entity.type
_entity.pdbx_description
1 polymer ?
#
loop_
_entity_poly.entity_id
_entity_poly.type
_entity_poly.pdbx_seq_one_letter_code
_entity_poly.pdbx_strand_id
1 'polypeptide(L)'
;MQNLFLSSNFVSRSISAENPTGEKNMGARAKEGVASHAARDLGLGWKVNPYIILKPNEETVLADIEGPGIIEQMWMTPLGVWRFLILRIYWDDEENPSVECPLGDFFGLG
;
A
#
# COMPACT_ATOMS: atom_id res chain seq x y z
N MET A 1 0.16 27.55 0.87
CA MET A 1 1.01 27.63 -0.35
C MET A 1 2.38 28.27 -0.10
N GLN A 2 2.69 28.79 1.10
CA GLN A 2 3.88 29.62 1.32
C GLN A 2 5.23 28.88 1.31
N ASN A 3 5.25 27.54 1.36
CA ASN A 3 6.50 26.77 1.52
C ASN A 3 6.71 25.68 0.44
N LEU A 4 5.86 25.59 -0.59
CA LEU A 4 5.97 24.53 -1.61
C LEU A 4 7.28 24.62 -2.41
N PHE A 5 7.86 25.82 -2.53
CA PHE A 5 9.12 26.06 -3.23
C PHE A 5 10.37 25.73 -2.41
N LEU A 6 10.22 25.42 -1.11
CA LEU A 6 11.36 25.07 -0.26
C LEU A 6 11.73 23.59 -0.48
N SER A 7 13.02 23.32 -0.63
CA SER A 7 13.54 21.96 -0.64
C SER A 7 13.46 21.36 0.75
N SER A 8 13.02 20.11 0.85
CA SER A 8 13.07 19.32 2.07
C SER A 8 14.18 18.27 1.99
N ASN A 9 14.61 17.77 3.16
CA ASN A 9 15.51 16.63 3.27
C ASN A 9 14.73 15.30 3.39
N PHE A 10 13.43 15.29 3.06
CA PHE A 10 12.63 14.07 3.09
C PHE A 10 13.06 13.13 1.98
N VAL A 11 13.07 11.85 2.30
CA VAL A 11 13.33 10.79 1.33
C VAL A 11 12.01 10.08 1.03
N SER A 12 11.40 10.39 -0.11
CA SER A 12 10.11 9.80 -0.49
C SER A 12 10.25 8.30 -0.82
N ARG A 13 9.23 7.55 -0.40
CA ARG A 13 9.02 6.13 -0.71
C ARG A 13 7.55 5.92 -1.09
N SER A 14 7.28 4.85 -1.82
CA SER A 14 5.91 4.47 -2.18
C SER A 14 5.78 2.95 -2.12
N ILE A 15 4.96 2.49 -1.18
CA ILE A 15 4.63 1.07 -1.00
C ILE A 15 3.38 0.76 -1.80
N SER A 16 3.40 -0.38 -2.50
CA SER A 16 2.25 -0.89 -3.26
C SER A 16 2.34 -2.41 -3.39
N ALA A 17 1.29 -3.06 -3.90
CA ALA A 17 1.31 -4.51 -4.16
C ALA A 17 2.46 -4.98 -5.08
N GLU A 18 2.98 -4.09 -5.94
CA GLU A 18 4.10 -4.38 -6.84
C GLU A 18 5.47 -4.11 -6.17
N ASN A 19 5.50 -3.24 -5.15
CA ASN A 19 6.69 -2.84 -4.42
C ASN A 19 6.37 -2.79 -2.92
N PRO A 20 6.23 -3.96 -2.26
CA PRO A 20 5.78 -4.03 -0.87
C PRO A 20 6.79 -3.43 0.11
N THR A 21 8.08 -3.37 -0.25
CA THR A 21 9.13 -2.75 0.58
C THR A 21 9.28 -1.25 0.36
N GLY A 22 8.68 -0.72 -0.72
CA GLY A 22 8.81 0.69 -1.09
C GLY A 22 10.22 1.11 -1.55
N GLU A 23 11.13 0.17 -1.75
CA GLU A 23 12.51 0.43 -2.13
C GLU A 23 12.63 1.17 -3.47
N LYS A 24 13.71 1.96 -3.60
CA LYS A 24 13.96 2.77 -4.80
C LYS A 24 14.18 1.86 -6.01
N ASN A 25 13.53 2.20 -7.13
CA ASN A 25 13.61 1.47 -8.42
C ASN A 25 13.06 0.03 -8.40
N MET A 26 12.21 -0.31 -7.42
CA MET A 26 11.64 -1.66 -7.28
C MET A 26 10.23 -1.83 -7.85
N GLY A 27 9.59 -0.76 -8.33
CA GLY A 27 8.34 -0.87 -9.09
C GLY A 27 8.53 -1.59 -10.43
N ALA A 28 7.51 -2.37 -10.84
CA ALA A 28 7.46 -3.10 -12.11
C ALA A 28 8.63 -4.08 -12.33
N ARG A 29 9.18 -4.61 -11.23
CA ARG A 29 10.25 -5.62 -11.22
C ARG A 29 9.73 -7.05 -11.13
N ALA A 30 8.45 -7.25 -10.80
CA ALA A 30 7.87 -8.58 -10.70
C ALA A 30 7.83 -9.25 -12.08
N LYS A 31 8.24 -10.52 -12.14
CA LYS A 31 8.12 -11.36 -13.34
C LYS A 31 6.82 -12.15 -13.36
N GLU A 32 6.28 -12.40 -12.17
CA GLU A 32 5.06 -13.15 -11.93
C GLU A 32 4.24 -12.42 -10.86
N GLY A 33 2.94 -12.69 -10.85
CA GLY A 33 1.95 -11.99 -10.04
C GLY A 33 0.53 -12.23 -10.54
N VAL A 34 -0.43 -11.59 -9.89
CA VAL A 34 -1.87 -11.79 -10.17
C VAL A 34 -2.27 -11.42 -11.61
N ALA A 35 -1.49 -10.58 -12.30
CA ALA A 35 -1.74 -10.16 -13.68
C ALA A 35 -0.78 -10.78 -14.70
N SER A 36 -0.03 -11.84 -14.36
CA SER A 36 0.96 -12.49 -15.25
C SER A 36 0.41 -12.82 -16.63
N HIS A 37 -0.79 -13.40 -16.69
CA HIS A 37 -1.40 -13.77 -17.97
C HIS A 37 -1.66 -12.55 -18.86
N ALA A 38 -2.11 -11.43 -18.28
CA ALA A 38 -2.36 -10.20 -19.02
C ALA A 38 -1.05 -9.52 -19.46
N ALA A 39 0.03 -9.67 -18.68
CA ALA A 39 1.33 -9.07 -18.94
C ALA A 39 2.33 -9.99 -19.69
N ARG A 40 1.90 -11.19 -20.09
CA ARG A 40 2.75 -12.28 -20.62
C ARG A 40 3.68 -11.88 -21.78
N ASP A 41 3.28 -10.90 -22.59
CA ASP A 41 4.01 -10.46 -23.79
C ASP A 41 4.73 -9.10 -23.60
N LEU A 42 4.66 -8.50 -22.40
CA LEU A 42 5.13 -7.14 -22.15
C LEU A 42 6.59 -7.05 -21.64
N GLY A 43 7.06 -8.09 -20.95
CA GLY A 43 8.41 -8.15 -20.37
C GLY A 43 8.59 -7.33 -19.08
N LEU A 44 9.84 -7.27 -18.59
CA LEU A 44 10.21 -6.52 -17.39
C LEU A 44 10.01 -5.02 -17.56
N GLY A 45 9.55 -4.33 -16.52
CA GLY A 45 9.22 -2.90 -16.54
C GLY A 45 7.72 -2.61 -16.64
N TRP A 46 6.90 -3.65 -16.79
CA TRP A 46 5.43 -3.57 -16.67
C TRP A 46 4.95 -4.08 -15.32
N LYS A 47 3.78 -3.59 -14.89
CA LYS A 47 3.17 -3.92 -13.60
C LYS A 47 2.49 -5.30 -13.68
N VAL A 48 3.09 -6.32 -13.09
CA VAL A 48 2.61 -7.73 -13.18
C VAL A 48 1.84 -8.16 -11.92
N ASN A 49 2.02 -7.45 -10.81
CA ASN A 49 1.36 -7.69 -9.54
C ASN A 49 0.67 -6.42 -8.98
N PRO A 50 -0.40 -5.93 -9.62
CA PRO A 50 -0.94 -4.61 -9.30
C PRO A 50 -1.80 -4.53 -8.03
N TYR A 51 -2.27 -5.65 -7.52
CA TYR A 51 -3.13 -5.76 -6.34
C TYR A 51 -2.84 -7.06 -5.61
N ILE A 52 -3.33 -7.16 -4.38
CA ILE A 52 -3.29 -8.39 -3.59
C ILE A 52 -4.68 -9.03 -3.56
N ILE A 53 -4.72 -10.34 -3.35
CA ILE A 53 -5.97 -11.07 -3.10
C ILE A 53 -5.97 -11.41 -1.61
N LEU A 54 -6.94 -10.86 -0.88
CA LEU A 54 -7.16 -11.15 0.53
C LEU A 54 -8.29 -12.17 0.64
N LYS A 55 -8.03 -13.34 1.24
CA LYS A 55 -9.05 -14.37 1.44
C LYS A 55 -9.92 -14.07 2.67
N PRO A 56 -11.09 -14.71 2.79
CA PRO A 56 -11.92 -14.58 3.99
C PRO A 56 -11.14 -14.93 5.27
N ASN A 57 -11.24 -14.07 6.29
CA ASN A 57 -10.55 -14.19 7.58
C ASN A 57 -9.01 -14.19 7.50
N GLU A 58 -8.44 -13.80 6.36
CA GLU A 58 -7.00 -13.62 6.22
C GLU A 58 -6.60 -12.20 6.66
N GLU A 59 -5.41 -12.08 7.21
CA GLU A 59 -4.76 -10.81 7.50
C GLU A 59 -3.51 -10.69 6.62
N THR A 60 -3.26 -9.48 6.12
CA THR A 60 -2.08 -9.20 5.31
C THR A 60 -1.48 -7.88 5.73
N VAL A 61 -0.16 -7.82 5.78
CA VAL A 61 0.57 -6.57 5.98
C VAL A 61 0.58 -5.81 4.66
N LEU A 62 0.05 -4.58 4.66
CA LEU A 62 0.04 -3.71 3.48
C LEU A 62 1.32 -2.89 3.35
N ALA A 63 1.89 -2.49 4.49
CA ALA A 63 3.12 -1.73 4.62
C ALA A 63 3.76 -2.05 5.97
N ASP A 64 5.06 -2.29 5.95
CA ASP A 64 5.92 -2.43 7.12
C ASP A 64 7.07 -1.43 6.95
N ILE A 65 7.17 -0.46 7.85
CA ILE A 65 8.01 0.74 7.67
C ILE A 65 8.90 0.89 8.89
N GLU A 66 10.19 0.67 8.71
CA GLU A 66 11.18 0.89 9.76
C GLU A 66 11.63 2.35 9.82
N GLY A 67 11.74 2.86 11.05
CA GLY A 67 12.28 4.18 11.34
C GLY A 67 11.27 5.34 11.23
N PRO A 68 11.73 6.57 11.46
CA PRO A 68 10.85 7.73 11.52
C PRO A 68 10.33 8.13 10.14
N GLY A 69 9.05 8.50 10.05
CA GLY A 69 8.43 8.92 8.80
C GLY A 69 7.06 9.54 8.97
N ILE A 70 6.44 9.91 7.85
CA ILE A 70 5.08 10.44 7.79
C ILE A 70 4.39 9.77 6.60
N ILE A 71 3.19 9.23 6.82
CA ILE A 71 2.31 8.81 5.72
C ILE A 71 1.61 10.06 5.19
N GLU A 72 2.08 10.59 4.06
CA GLU A 72 1.48 11.78 3.44
C GLU A 72 0.27 11.46 2.57
N GLN A 73 0.17 10.23 2.05
CA GLN A 73 -0.85 9.86 1.08
C GLN A 73 -1.17 8.36 1.15
N MET A 74 -2.46 8.03 1.17
CA MET A 74 -2.98 6.67 1.01
C MET A 74 -4.04 6.66 -0.10
N TRP A 75 -3.94 5.70 -1.01
CA TRP A 75 -4.94 5.47 -2.06
C TRP A 75 -5.20 3.98 -2.22
N MET A 76 -6.46 3.61 -2.38
CA MET A 76 -6.87 2.24 -2.59
C MET A 76 -8.23 2.18 -3.29
N THR A 77 -8.48 1.06 -3.95
CA THR A 77 -9.76 0.74 -4.59
C THR A 77 -10.08 -0.73 -4.30
N PRO A 78 -10.67 -1.03 -3.14
CA PRO A 78 -11.06 -2.40 -2.80
C PRO A 78 -12.30 -2.84 -3.60
N LEU A 79 -12.40 -4.16 -3.80
CA LEU A 79 -13.58 -4.80 -4.38
C LEU A 79 -14.51 -5.34 -3.28
N GLY A 80 -15.79 -5.49 -3.59
CA GLY A 80 -16.77 -6.06 -2.66
C GLY A 80 -17.33 -5.04 -1.66
N VAL A 81 -17.71 -5.52 -0.47
CA VAL A 81 -18.31 -4.70 0.59
C VAL A 81 -17.20 -4.15 1.48
N TRP A 82 -16.97 -2.84 1.44
CA TRP A 82 -15.81 -2.20 2.07
C TRP A 82 -15.84 -2.31 3.60
N ARG A 83 -17.03 -2.40 4.20
CA ARG A 83 -17.18 -2.54 5.65
C ARG A 83 -16.74 -3.90 6.20
N PHE A 84 -16.49 -4.88 5.33
CA PHE A 84 -15.94 -6.19 5.71
C PHE A 84 -14.41 -6.22 5.69
N LEU A 85 -13.77 -5.18 5.16
CA LEU A 85 -12.32 -5.04 5.20
C LEU A 85 -11.97 -4.19 6.41
N ILE A 86 -11.16 -4.71 7.33
CA ILE A 86 -10.72 -3.98 8.52
C ILE A 86 -9.31 -3.45 8.26
N LEU A 87 -9.13 -2.14 8.39
CA LEU A 87 -7.81 -1.50 8.36
C LEU A 87 -7.29 -1.41 9.79
N ARG A 88 -6.04 -1.86 9.97
CA ARG A 88 -5.31 -1.71 11.23
C ARG A 88 -4.01 -0.96 10.98
N ILE A 89 -3.70 0.00 11.83
CA ILE A 89 -2.44 0.74 11.81
C ILE A 89 -1.86 0.74 13.21
N TYR A 90 -0.59 0.35 13.28
CA TYR A 90 0.22 0.27 14.49
C TYR A 90 1.36 1.27 14.33
N TRP A 91 1.65 2.02 15.39
CA TRP A 91 2.76 2.98 15.43
C TRP A 91 3.77 2.52 16.47
N ASP A 92 5.05 2.83 16.25
CA ASP A 92 6.13 2.67 17.24
C ASP A 92 6.14 1.31 17.98
N ASP A 93 5.94 0.22 17.23
CA ASP A 93 5.90 -1.18 17.72
C ASP A 93 4.84 -1.47 18.81
N GLU A 94 3.76 -0.68 18.88
CA GLU A 94 2.66 -0.93 19.82
C GLU A 94 1.96 -2.28 19.55
N GLU A 95 1.62 -3.01 20.62
CA GLU A 95 0.90 -4.30 20.51
C GLU A 95 -0.55 -4.13 20.03
N ASN A 96 -1.17 -2.98 20.35
CA ASN A 96 -2.56 -2.69 20.01
C ASN A 96 -2.62 -1.67 18.87
N PRO A 97 -3.53 -1.82 17.89
CA PRO A 97 -3.63 -0.87 16.80
C PRO A 97 -4.16 0.47 17.30
N SER A 98 -3.47 1.56 16.97
CA SER A 98 -3.93 2.92 17.27
C SER A 98 -5.04 3.37 16.29
N VAL A 99 -5.17 2.70 15.14
CA VAL A 99 -6.32 2.79 14.23
C VAL A 99 -6.84 1.40 13.93
N GLU A 100 -8.10 1.13 14.26
CA GLU A 100 -8.81 -0.10 13.86
C GLU A 100 -10.26 0.24 13.47
N CYS A 101 -10.58 0.15 12.17
CA CYS A 101 -11.93 0.43 11.69
C CYS A 101 -12.20 -0.23 10.33
N PRO A 102 -13.48 -0.34 9.92
CA PRO A 102 -13.80 -0.73 8.56
C PRO A 102 -13.18 0.23 7.54
N LEU A 103 -12.67 -0.32 6.46
CA LEU A 103 -11.90 0.44 5.47
C LEU A 103 -12.72 1.53 4.80
N GLY A 104 -14.00 1.25 4.52
CA GLY A 104 -14.95 2.25 4.03
C GLY A 104 -15.09 3.42 4.98
N ASP A 105 -15.35 3.14 6.26
CA ASP A 105 -15.55 4.14 7.30
C ASP A 105 -14.31 5.05 7.46
N PHE A 106 -13.09 4.51 7.36
CA PHE A 106 -11.84 5.30 7.37
C PHE A 106 -11.79 6.35 6.24
N PHE A 107 -12.24 5.98 5.05
CA PHE A 107 -12.28 6.85 3.87
C PHE A 107 -13.60 7.66 3.75
N GLY A 108 -14.48 7.63 4.76
CA GLY A 108 -15.75 8.35 4.75
C GLY A 108 -16.80 7.75 3.81
N LEU A 109 -16.72 6.45 3.54
CA LEU A 109 -17.60 5.67 2.66
C LEU A 109 -18.33 4.59 3.47
N GLY A 110 -19.35 5.00 4.22
CA GLY A 110 -20.15 4.16 5.14
C GLY A 110 -21.41 3.55 4.55
#